data_AF-A0A6L4AET4-F1
#
_entry.id   AF-A0A6L4AET4-F1
#
_cell.length_a   1.000
_cell.length_b   1.000
_cell.length_c   1.000
_cell.angle_alpha   90.00
_cell.angle_beta   90.00
_cell.angle_gamma   90.00
#
_symmetry.space_group_name_H-M   'P 1'
#
loop_
_entity.id
_entity.type
_entity.pdbx_description
1 polymer ?
#
loop_
_entity_poly.entity_id
_entity_poly.type
_entity_poly.pdbx_seq_one_letter_code
_entity_poly.pdbx_strand_id
1 'polypeptide(L)'
;TLYTHHCIPHFGDILNHLETAAKGLDRRRQPLKKRPVLLRWPGWFFCNRQGKRLHKRGGGLRLEHDKRRSKRVAASFPVTVEGISATWTATAKNFGVDGMCYALPREQAGTIDEQEVFLTFSPVKELKPVRVMGWIVYRSAKGDTAEIGVTFMFLTPGDEQLLQDCLERRH
;
A
#
# COMPACT_ATOMS: atom_id res chain seq x y z
N THR A 1 -10.75 43.02 -33.76
CA THR A 1 -11.95 42.49 -33.09
C THR A 1 -12.25 41.12 -33.67
N LEU A 2 -11.83 40.07 -32.98
CA LEU A 2 -12.12 38.67 -33.31
C LEU A 2 -12.37 37.96 -31.99
N TYR A 3 -13.63 37.73 -31.68
CA TYR A 3 -14.10 36.88 -30.59
C TYR A 3 -14.17 35.45 -31.12
N THR A 4 -13.40 34.54 -30.53
CA THR A 4 -13.61 33.09 -30.68
C THR A 4 -13.97 32.52 -29.31
N HIS A 5 -15.27 32.30 -29.12
CA HIS A 5 -15.81 31.46 -28.06
C HIS A 5 -15.56 30.00 -28.44
N HIS A 6 -14.72 29.29 -27.67
CA HIS A 6 -14.73 27.83 -27.65
C HIS A 6 -15.45 27.35 -26.38
N CYS A 7 -16.57 26.68 -26.62
CA CYS A 7 -17.44 26.09 -25.62
C CYS A 7 -16.74 24.95 -24.87
N ILE A 8 -16.80 25.03 -23.54
CA ILE A 8 -16.49 23.96 -22.60
C ILE A 8 -17.72 23.04 -22.54
N PRO A 9 -17.62 21.71 -22.75
CA PRO A 9 -18.76 20.84 -22.54
C PRO A 9 -19.03 20.66 -21.04
N HIS A 10 -20.30 20.91 -20.67
CA HIS A 10 -20.86 20.77 -19.33
C HIS A 10 -20.78 19.31 -18.84
N PHE A 11 -20.27 19.12 -17.62
CA PHE A 11 -20.15 17.85 -16.90
C PHE A 11 -21.48 17.31 -16.32
N GLY A 12 -22.62 17.68 -16.92
CA GLY A 12 -23.96 17.45 -16.36
C GLY A 12 -24.70 16.19 -16.88
N ASP A 13 -24.26 15.59 -17.99
CA ASP A 13 -25.11 14.64 -18.74
C ASP A 13 -24.71 13.17 -18.66
N ILE A 14 -23.75 12.79 -17.79
CA ILE A 14 -23.30 11.39 -17.63
C ILE A 14 -24.05 10.65 -16.50
N LEU A 15 -24.93 11.32 -15.76
CA LEU A 15 -25.66 10.74 -14.63
C LEU A 15 -27.07 10.21 -14.94
N ASN A 16 -27.53 10.23 -16.19
CA ASN A 16 -28.89 9.78 -16.56
C ASN A 16 -28.98 8.42 -17.30
N HIS A 17 -27.90 7.65 -17.36
CA HIS A 17 -27.92 6.33 -18.02
C HIS A 17 -27.66 5.11 -17.10
N LEU A 18 -27.66 5.29 -15.78
CA LEU A 18 -27.51 4.18 -14.82
C LEU A 18 -28.70 3.98 -13.86
N GLU A 19 -29.82 4.69 -14.04
CA GLU A 19 -31.03 4.50 -13.22
C GLU A 19 -32.13 3.63 -13.86
N THR A 20 -31.92 3.12 -15.08
CA THR A 20 -32.95 2.32 -15.80
C THR A 20 -32.71 0.80 -15.76
N ALA A 21 -32.03 0.29 -14.74
CA ALA A 21 -31.85 -1.15 -14.51
C ALA A 21 -32.33 -1.65 -13.14
N ALA A 22 -33.00 -0.80 -12.35
CA ALA A 22 -33.38 -1.09 -10.96
C ALA A 22 -34.89 -1.30 -10.72
N LYS A 23 -35.70 -1.46 -11.77
CA LYS A 23 -37.16 -1.69 -11.63
C LYS A 23 -37.64 -2.84 -12.51
N GLY A 24 -37.50 -4.06 -12.00
CA GLY A 24 -38.11 -5.23 -12.61
C GLY A 24 -37.60 -6.53 -12.06
N LEU A 25 -38.04 -6.92 -10.87
CA LEU A 25 -38.51 -8.27 -10.51
C LEU A 25 -38.61 -8.37 -8.98
N ASP A 26 -39.77 -8.01 -8.45
CA ASP A 26 -40.25 -8.60 -7.20
C ASP A 26 -41.45 -9.48 -7.57
N ARG A 27 -41.29 -10.79 -7.42
CA ARG A 27 -42.37 -11.79 -7.31
C ARG A 27 -41.76 -13.20 -7.13
N ARG A 28 -41.70 -13.62 -5.86
CA ARG A 28 -42.23 -14.90 -5.31
C ARG A 28 -41.33 -15.46 -4.22
N ARG A 29 -41.87 -15.45 -3.01
CA ARG A 29 -41.45 -16.23 -1.83
C ARG A 29 -41.35 -17.71 -2.18
N GLN A 30 -40.27 -18.39 -1.76
CA GLN A 30 -40.24 -19.62 -0.94
C GLN A 30 -38.79 -19.92 -0.49
N PRO A 31 -38.54 -20.46 0.72
CA PRO A 31 -37.19 -20.69 1.22
C PRO A 31 -36.71 -22.11 0.86
N LEU A 32 -35.83 -22.23 -0.15
CA LEU A 32 -35.18 -23.50 -0.46
C LEU A 32 -33.88 -23.65 0.33
N LYS A 33 -33.93 -24.56 1.31
CA LYS A 33 -32.79 -25.15 2.01
C LYS A 33 -31.91 -25.94 1.02
N LYS A 34 -30.57 -25.73 1.13
CA LYS A 34 -29.44 -26.59 0.67
C LYS A 34 -29.35 -26.74 -0.87
N ARG A 35 -28.22 -26.47 -1.54
CA ARG A 35 -26.85 -26.99 -1.35
C ARG A 35 -25.85 -26.08 -2.10
N PRO A 36 -24.60 -25.91 -1.64
CA PRO A 36 -23.58 -25.22 -2.43
C PRO A 36 -23.16 -26.07 -3.63
N VAL A 37 -23.19 -25.47 -4.81
CA VAL A 37 -22.61 -26.01 -6.05
C VAL A 37 -21.08 -26.05 -5.88
N LEU A 38 -20.53 -27.26 -5.90
CA LEU A 38 -19.10 -27.55 -5.90
C LEU A 38 -18.52 -27.25 -7.29
N LEU A 39 -17.97 -26.05 -7.49
CA LEU A 39 -17.01 -25.81 -8.56
C LEU A 39 -15.62 -26.20 -8.05
N ARG A 40 -15.09 -27.29 -8.63
CA ARG A 40 -13.89 -28.00 -8.21
C ARG A 40 -12.71 -27.57 -9.09
N TRP A 41 -11.87 -26.65 -8.61
CA TRP A 41 -10.50 -26.40 -9.09
C TRP A 41 -9.55 -26.25 -7.88
N PRO A 42 -8.25 -26.59 -8.00
CA PRO A 42 -7.50 -27.19 -6.91
C PRO A 42 -6.83 -26.18 -5.98
N GLY A 43 -7.10 -26.31 -4.68
CA GLY A 43 -6.10 -26.11 -3.64
C GLY A 43 -6.30 -24.93 -2.65
N TRP A 44 -7.07 -25.18 -1.58
CA TRP A 44 -6.94 -24.65 -0.20
C TRP A 44 -6.91 -23.11 0.04
N PHE A 45 -7.78 -22.38 0.76
CA PHE A 45 -9.09 -22.55 1.43
C PHE A 45 -9.65 -21.11 1.71
N PHE A 46 -10.92 -20.88 1.39
CA PHE A 46 -11.97 -20.13 2.12
C PHE A 46 -11.64 -18.95 3.06
N CYS A 47 -12.07 -17.74 2.66
CA CYS A 47 -12.37 -16.62 3.56
C CYS A 47 -13.80 -16.77 4.14
N ASN A 48 -13.94 -16.73 5.47
CA ASN A 48 -15.23 -16.53 6.13
C ASN A 48 -15.29 -15.14 6.78
N ARG A 49 -16.47 -14.51 6.72
CA ARG A 49 -16.76 -13.06 6.88
C ARG A 49 -16.55 -12.46 8.28
N GLN A 50 -15.84 -13.15 9.20
CA GLN A 50 -15.55 -12.64 10.56
C GLN A 50 -14.16 -13.00 11.11
N GLY A 51 -13.24 -13.57 10.32
CA GLY A 51 -11.79 -13.51 10.57
C GLY A 51 -11.19 -14.00 11.91
N LYS A 52 -11.94 -14.64 12.81
CA LYS A 52 -11.38 -15.20 14.07
C LYS A 52 -11.50 -16.73 14.08
N ARG A 53 -10.37 -17.42 14.02
CA ARG A 53 -10.24 -18.80 14.51
C ARG A 53 -9.45 -18.78 15.81
N LEU A 54 -10.13 -19.09 16.90
CA LEU A 54 -9.53 -19.46 18.18
C LEU A 54 -8.99 -20.89 18.08
N HIS A 55 -7.74 -21.11 18.47
CA HIS A 55 -7.28 -22.41 18.94
C HIS A 55 -6.53 -22.23 20.25
N LYS A 56 -7.05 -22.87 21.30
CA LYS A 56 -6.42 -23.01 22.61
C LYS A 56 -5.79 -24.40 22.66
N ARG A 57 -4.47 -24.51 22.45
CA ARG A 57 -3.67 -25.67 22.88
C ARG A 57 -2.22 -25.27 23.19
N GLY A 58 -1.87 -25.50 24.45
CA GLY A 58 -0.57 -25.73 25.07
C GLY A 58 0.72 -25.29 24.37
N GLY A 59 1.51 -24.50 25.11
CA GLY A 59 2.96 -24.67 25.23
C GLY A 59 3.79 -24.44 23.97
N GLY A 60 4.25 -23.20 23.78
CA GLY A 60 5.30 -22.87 22.83
C GLY A 60 4.98 -21.58 22.08
N LEU A 61 5.67 -20.50 22.42
CA LEU A 61 5.74 -19.28 21.61
C LEU A 61 6.36 -19.64 20.26
N ARG A 62 5.52 -20.01 19.29
CA ARG A 62 5.94 -20.25 17.92
C ARG A 62 5.90 -18.91 17.20
N LEU A 63 7.08 -18.38 16.87
CA LEU A 63 7.26 -17.17 16.06
C LEU A 63 6.38 -17.29 14.80
N GLU A 64 5.49 -16.32 14.61
CA GLU A 64 4.71 -16.21 13.38
C GLU A 64 5.68 -16.16 12.20
N HIS A 65 5.43 -17.00 11.18
CA HIS A 65 6.15 -16.95 9.93
C HIS A 65 6.00 -15.54 9.32
N ASP A 66 7.11 -14.81 9.21
CA ASP A 66 7.14 -13.54 8.50
C ASP A 66 6.69 -13.80 7.05
N LYS A 67 5.58 -13.20 6.63
CA LYS A 67 5.02 -13.33 5.28
C LYS A 67 5.80 -12.51 4.25
N ARG A 68 6.83 -11.77 4.68
CA ARG A 68 7.63 -10.92 3.80
C ARG A 68 8.54 -11.76 2.92
N ARG A 69 8.65 -11.35 1.65
CA ARG A 69 9.55 -11.97 0.67
C ARG A 69 11.01 -11.64 0.95
N SER A 70 11.27 -10.45 1.48
CA SER A 70 12.59 -9.98 1.87
C SER A 70 12.66 -9.60 3.33
N LYS A 71 13.88 -9.72 3.85
CA LYS A 71 14.24 -9.29 5.19
C LYS A 71 14.15 -7.76 5.29
N ARG A 72 13.71 -7.27 6.44
CA ARG A 72 13.74 -5.84 6.76
C ARG A 72 14.41 -5.62 8.11
N VAL A 73 15.21 -4.57 8.20
CA VAL A 73 15.85 -4.16 9.45
C VAL A 73 15.21 -2.87 9.96
N ALA A 74 15.13 -2.73 11.28
CA ALA A 74 14.76 -1.46 11.89
C ALA A 74 15.80 -0.39 11.56
N ALA A 75 15.33 0.83 11.31
CA ALA A 75 16.19 1.94 10.94
C ALA A 75 15.63 3.26 11.47
N SER A 76 16.50 4.26 11.53
CA SER A 76 16.17 5.64 11.89
C SER A 76 17.14 6.57 11.17
N PHE A 77 16.77 6.98 9.96
CA PHE A 77 17.50 7.97 9.16
C PHE A 77 16.50 8.83 8.38
N PRO A 78 16.89 10.07 7.99
CA PRO A 78 16.02 10.93 7.20
C PRO A 78 15.79 10.35 5.80
N VAL A 79 14.57 10.49 5.31
CA VAL A 79 14.15 10.14 3.96
C VAL A 79 13.49 11.37 3.35
N THR A 80 14.00 11.83 2.21
CA THR A 80 13.31 12.83 1.41
C THR A 80 12.26 12.11 0.57
N VAL A 81 11.01 12.53 0.69
CA VAL A 81 9.87 12.01 -0.05
C VAL A 81 9.39 13.10 -0.99
N GLU A 82 9.43 12.85 -2.29
CA GLU A 82 8.99 13.78 -3.33
C GLU A 82 7.73 13.21 -3.98
N GLY A 83 6.62 13.95 -3.87
CA GLY A 83 5.43 13.76 -4.68
C GLY A 83 5.38 14.78 -5.82
N ILE A 84 4.29 14.78 -6.59
CA ILE A 84 4.06 15.72 -7.70
C ILE A 84 4.01 17.16 -7.19
N SER A 85 3.36 17.37 -6.04
CA SER A 85 3.04 18.73 -5.57
C SER A 85 3.94 19.23 -4.44
N ALA A 86 4.68 18.36 -3.77
CA ALA A 86 5.44 18.73 -2.59
C ALA A 86 6.56 17.75 -2.26
N THR A 87 7.49 18.22 -1.43
CA THR A 87 8.59 17.44 -0.87
C THR A 87 8.50 17.46 0.64
N TRP A 88 8.65 16.29 1.25
CA TRP A 88 8.60 16.10 2.69
C TRP A 88 9.88 15.46 3.20
N THR A 89 10.22 15.75 4.45
CA THR A 89 11.27 15.03 5.18
C THR A 89 10.61 14.07 6.16
N ALA A 90 10.78 12.78 5.92
CA ALA A 90 10.28 11.70 6.75
C ALA A 90 11.42 11.02 7.50
N THR A 91 11.08 10.14 8.44
CA THR A 91 12.06 9.27 9.13
C THR A 91 11.79 7.82 8.78
N ALA A 92 12.79 7.11 8.25
CA ALA A 92 12.69 5.67 8.05
C ALA A 92 12.46 4.96 9.38
N LYS A 93 11.56 3.98 9.40
CA LYS A 93 11.28 3.08 10.54
C LYS A 93 11.88 1.70 10.32
N ASN A 94 11.81 1.22 9.07
CA ASN A 94 12.48 0.02 8.61
C ASN A 94 12.72 0.12 7.11
N PHE A 95 13.68 -0.66 6.62
CA PHE A 95 13.91 -0.82 5.19
C PHE A 95 14.37 -2.25 4.88
N GLY A 96 14.20 -2.65 3.63
CA GLY A 96 14.73 -3.86 3.01
C GLY A 96 15.01 -3.59 1.54
N VAL A 97 15.38 -4.62 0.79
CA VAL A 97 15.67 -4.50 -0.65
C VAL A 97 14.39 -4.19 -1.46
N ASP A 98 13.23 -4.71 -1.06
CA ASP A 98 12.00 -4.51 -1.82
C ASP A 98 11.20 -3.26 -1.42
N GLY A 99 11.61 -2.55 -0.36
CA GLY A 99 10.82 -1.43 0.13
C GLY A 99 11.15 -0.99 1.55
N MET A 100 10.41 0.00 2.01
CA MET A 100 10.60 0.57 3.34
C MET A 100 9.28 0.99 3.98
N CYS A 101 9.38 1.33 5.26
CA CYS A 101 8.38 2.10 5.97
C CYS A 101 9.04 3.38 6.47
N TYR A 102 8.39 4.52 6.23
CA TYR A 102 8.77 5.79 6.85
C TYR A 102 7.60 6.35 7.64
N ALA A 103 7.90 7.32 8.50
CA ALA A 103 6.92 8.05 9.27
C ALA A 103 7.09 9.56 9.06
N LEU A 104 5.97 10.27 9.03
CA LEU A 104 5.91 11.73 8.96
C LEU A 104 4.76 12.26 9.84
N PRO A 105 4.71 13.58 10.11
CA PRO A 105 3.58 14.20 10.80
C PRO A 105 2.27 13.89 10.09
N ARG A 106 1.22 13.59 10.85
CA ARG A 106 -0.09 13.20 10.31
C ARG A 106 -0.68 14.24 9.36
N GLU A 107 -0.50 15.51 9.67
CA GLU A 107 -0.97 16.63 8.84
C GLU A 107 -0.35 16.61 7.44
N GLN A 108 0.96 16.30 7.35
CA GLN A 108 1.67 16.17 6.07
C GLN A 108 1.28 14.89 5.32
N ALA A 109 0.94 13.82 6.03
CA ALA A 109 0.54 12.56 5.36
C ALA A 109 -0.85 12.66 4.73
N GLY A 110 -1.72 13.50 5.30
CA GLY A 110 -3.02 13.80 4.72
C GLY A 110 -2.94 14.54 3.38
N THR A 111 -1.79 15.14 3.05
CA THR A 111 -1.58 15.81 1.76
C THR A 111 -0.97 14.90 0.68
N ILE A 112 -0.59 13.67 1.04
CA ILE A 112 -0.06 12.69 0.08
C ILE A 112 -1.24 11.92 -0.51
N ASP A 113 -1.84 12.47 -1.55
CA ASP A 113 -2.94 11.83 -2.28
C ASP A 113 -2.46 10.86 -3.36
N GLU A 114 -1.17 10.88 -3.66
CA GLU A 114 -0.55 10.13 -4.75
C GLU A 114 -0.27 8.68 -4.36
N GLN A 115 -0.22 7.78 -5.34
CA GLN A 115 0.11 6.38 -5.12
C GLN A 115 1.60 6.08 -5.35
N GLU A 116 2.29 6.95 -6.08
CA GLU A 116 3.70 6.86 -6.43
C GLU A 116 4.46 8.02 -5.78
N VAL A 117 5.68 7.75 -5.32
CA VAL A 117 6.56 8.77 -4.73
C VAL A 117 8.01 8.51 -5.13
N PHE A 118 8.81 9.56 -5.22
CA PHE A 118 10.27 9.45 -5.32
C PHE A 118 10.89 9.54 -3.93
N LEU A 119 11.78 8.62 -3.62
CA LEU A 119 12.45 8.52 -2.33
C LEU A 119 13.94 8.74 -2.53
N THR A 120 14.52 9.64 -1.72
CA THR A 120 15.96 9.81 -1.60
C THR A 120 16.39 9.57 -0.15
N PHE A 121 17.31 8.64 0.08
CA PHE A 121 17.78 8.31 1.42
C PHE A 121 19.17 7.68 1.45
N SER A 122 19.86 7.78 2.59
CA SER A 122 21.16 7.14 2.83
C SER A 122 21.09 6.26 4.08
N PRO A 123 21.03 4.92 3.94
CA PRO A 123 21.01 4.00 5.09
C PRO A 123 22.27 4.09 5.97
N VAL A 124 23.37 4.54 5.36
CA VAL A 124 24.67 4.82 5.98
C VAL A 124 25.09 6.20 5.50
N LYS A 125 25.38 7.12 6.43
CA LYS A 125 25.63 8.54 6.12
C LYS A 125 26.80 8.79 5.17
N GLU A 126 27.80 7.91 5.19
CA GLU A 126 29.02 8.02 4.38
C GLU A 126 28.87 7.45 2.96
N LEU A 127 27.75 6.77 2.69
CA LEU A 127 27.48 6.18 1.38
C LEU A 127 26.63 7.11 0.51
N LYS A 128 26.78 6.91 -0.81
CA LYS A 128 25.95 7.55 -1.83
C LYS A 128 24.45 7.36 -1.49
N PRO A 129 23.62 8.42 -1.63
CA PRO A 129 22.19 8.29 -1.44
C PRO A 129 21.56 7.39 -2.50
N VAL A 130 20.66 6.52 -2.05
CA VAL A 130 19.76 5.73 -2.89
C VAL A 130 18.62 6.63 -3.33
N ARG A 131 18.32 6.61 -4.64
CA ARG A 131 17.20 7.33 -5.25
C ARG A 131 16.32 6.33 -5.96
N VAL A 132 15.05 6.24 -5.57
CA VAL A 132 14.15 5.19 -6.07
C VAL A 132 12.72 5.68 -6.14
N MET A 133 12.02 5.29 -7.20
CA MET A 133 10.57 5.42 -7.29
C MET A 133 9.91 4.27 -6.52
N GLY A 134 8.91 4.61 -5.70
CA GLY A 134 8.21 3.65 -4.88
C GLY A 134 6.71 3.80 -4.95
N TRP A 135 6.02 2.66 -4.81
CA TRP A 135 4.58 2.57 -4.77
C TRP A 135 4.09 2.46 -3.32
N ILE A 136 3.19 3.34 -2.92
CA ILE A 136 2.58 3.32 -1.59
C ILE A 136 1.62 2.12 -1.50
N VAL A 137 1.94 1.19 -0.59
CA VAL A 137 1.17 -0.06 -0.40
C VAL A 137 0.32 -0.03 0.86
N TYR A 138 0.63 0.81 1.84
CA TYR A 138 -0.27 1.07 2.97
C TYR A 138 0.01 2.40 3.65
N ARG A 139 -1.00 2.89 4.36
CA ARG A 139 -0.94 4.06 5.25
C ARG A 139 -1.58 3.70 6.58
N SER A 140 -0.98 4.11 7.69
CA SER A 140 -1.51 3.92 9.03
C SER A 140 -1.25 5.15 9.88
N ALA A 141 -2.30 5.80 10.38
CA ALA A 141 -2.16 6.90 11.32
C ALA A 141 -2.09 6.36 12.76
N LYS A 142 -1.11 6.82 13.52
CA LYS A 142 -0.92 6.51 14.94
C LYS A 142 -0.60 7.80 15.70
N GLY A 143 -1.60 8.31 16.43
CA GLY A 143 -1.49 9.59 17.12
C GLY A 143 -1.22 10.73 16.12
N ASP A 144 -0.14 11.47 16.37
CA ASP A 144 0.28 12.63 15.57
C ASP A 144 1.19 12.26 14.39
N THR A 145 1.46 10.97 14.21
CA THR A 145 2.31 10.46 13.13
C THR A 145 1.53 9.55 12.19
N ALA A 146 1.93 9.52 10.93
CA ALA A 146 1.47 8.55 9.97
C ALA A 146 2.65 7.72 9.47
N GLU A 147 2.47 6.41 9.50
CA GLU A 147 3.36 5.42 8.92
C GLU A 147 2.91 5.10 7.50
N ILE A 148 3.85 5.16 6.56
CA ILE A 148 3.61 4.86 5.16
C ILE A 148 4.56 3.74 4.74
N GLY A 149 3.98 2.67 4.21
CA GLY A 149 4.73 1.58 3.59
C GLY A 149 4.83 1.76 2.09
N VAL A 150 6.03 1.59 1.58
CA VAL A 150 6.34 1.72 0.15
C VAL A 150 7.08 0.47 -0.33
N THR A 151 6.73 0.02 -1.52
CA THR A 151 7.46 -1.00 -2.28
C THR A 151 8.26 -0.29 -3.36
N PHE A 152 9.54 -0.62 -3.51
CA PHE A 152 10.39 -0.05 -4.54
C PHE A 152 10.04 -0.64 -5.91
N MET A 153 10.02 0.19 -6.95
CA MET A 153 9.69 -0.26 -8.31
C MET A 153 10.95 -0.63 -9.09
N PHE A 154 11.93 0.28 -9.12
CA PHE A 154 13.16 0.09 -9.88
C PHE A 154 14.37 0.57 -9.07
N LEU A 155 15.12 -0.38 -8.52
CA LEU A 155 16.45 -0.13 -8.01
C LEU A 155 17.47 -0.35 -9.12
N THR A 156 18.54 0.45 -9.12
CA THR A 156 19.71 0.10 -9.93
C THR A 156 20.41 -1.10 -9.27
N PRO A 157 21.09 -1.98 -10.03
CA PRO A 157 21.81 -3.11 -9.44
C PRO A 157 22.83 -2.69 -8.37
N GLY A 158 23.44 -1.50 -8.51
CA GLY A 158 24.36 -0.96 -7.52
C GLY A 158 23.66 -0.53 -6.22
N ASP A 159 22.48 0.09 -6.32
CA ASP A 159 21.70 0.47 -5.13
C ASP A 159 21.10 -0.76 -4.45
N GLU A 160 20.66 -1.76 -5.22
CA GLU A 160 20.18 -3.05 -4.70
C GLU A 160 21.26 -3.75 -3.88
N GLN A 161 22.47 -3.87 -4.44
CA GLN A 161 23.61 -4.46 -3.74
C GLN A 161 23.99 -3.66 -2.48
N LEU A 162 23.98 -2.32 -2.56
CA LEU A 162 24.25 -1.47 -1.40
C LEU A 162 23.24 -1.74 -0.27
N LEU A 163 21.95 -1.86 -0.59
CA LEU A 163 20.92 -2.17 0.39
C LEU A 163 21.11 -3.57 0.97
N GLN A 164 21.45 -4.56 0.14
CA GLN A 164 21.72 -5.93 0.57
C GLN A 164 22.91 -5.97 1.56
N ASP A 165 24.03 -5.32 1.22
CA ASP A 165 25.20 -5.21 2.10
C ASP A 165 24.85 -4.54 3.44
N CYS A 166 24.00 -3.51 3.41
CA CYS A 166 23.52 -2.83 4.62
C CYS A 166 22.67 -3.75 5.51
N LEU A 167 21.87 -4.64 4.91
CA LEU A 167 21.05 -5.60 5.65
C LEU A 167 21.90 -6.70 6.28
N GLU A 168 22.98 -7.10 5.63
CA GLU A 168 23.89 -8.14 6.15
C GLU A 168 24.74 -7.64 7.32
N ARG A 169 25.21 -6.38 7.27
CA ARG A 169 26.03 -5.78 8.35
C ARG A 169 25.28 -5.46 9.65
N ARG A 170 23.94 -5.39 9.61
CA ARG A 170 23.11 -5.06 10.79
C ARG A 170 22.63 -6.30 11.55
N HIS A 171 23.17 -7.48 11.24
CA HIS A 171 22.98 -8.75 11.95
C HIS A 171 24.18 -9.10 12.82
#